data_AF-A0A376CM61-F1
#
_entry.id   AF-A0A376CM61-F1
#
_cell.length_a   1.000
_cell.length_b   1.000
_cell.length_c   1.000
_cell.angle_alpha   90.00
_cell.angle_beta   90.00
_cell.angle_gamma   90.00
#
_symmetry.space_group_name_H-M   'P 1'
#
loop_
_entity.id
_entity.type
_entity.pdbx_description
1 polymer ?
#
loop_
_entity_poly.entity_id
_entity_poly.type
_entity_poly.pdbx_seq_one_letter_code
_entity_poly.pdbx_strand_id
1 'polypeptide(L)'
;MVDSAVTSGTTSRVRDMRIEPEESKAAITRLKRARGQLDGVIRMLEEGVECEKVATQISAVSTAVSRAGFLVISEGMKKCMTEEGPDSLDEKRLEKLFLSLA
;
A
#
# COMPACT_ATOMS: atom_id res chain seq x y z
N MET A 1 -10.62 44.07 15.35
CA MET A 1 -11.62 43.13 14.81
C MET A 1 -11.57 43.23 13.29
N VAL A 2 -10.62 42.53 12.66
CA VAL A 2 -10.60 42.36 11.20
C VAL A 2 -10.83 40.87 10.95
N ASP A 3 -12.09 40.50 10.76
CA ASP A 3 -12.49 39.17 10.27
C ASP A 3 -12.19 39.11 8.77
N SER A 4 -10.99 38.64 8.45
CA SER A 4 -10.64 38.28 7.08
C SER A 4 -11.25 36.92 6.74
N ALA A 5 -12.29 36.98 5.92
CA ALA A 5 -12.80 35.88 5.13
C ALA A 5 -11.65 35.10 4.46
N VAL A 6 -11.57 33.80 4.73
CA VAL A 6 -10.88 32.87 3.85
C VAL A 6 -11.94 32.15 3.01
N THR A 7 -11.84 32.45 1.73
CA THR A 7 -12.64 32.03 0.59
C THR A 7 -12.65 30.52 0.37
N SER A 8 -13.85 30.05 0.03
CA SER A 8 -14.19 28.92 -0.83
C SER A 8 -13.02 28.40 -1.69
N GLY A 9 -12.58 27.18 -1.38
CA GLY A 9 -11.75 26.34 -2.24
C GLY A 9 -12.46 25.02 -2.49
N THR A 10 -13.04 24.86 -3.67
CA THR A 10 -13.54 23.58 -4.18
C THR A 10 -12.34 22.67 -4.46
N THR A 11 -11.89 21.93 -3.47
CA THR A 11 -10.91 20.84 -3.64
C THR A 11 -11.54 19.53 -3.20
N SER A 12 -11.82 18.68 -4.20
CA SER A 12 -11.99 17.23 -4.16
C SER A 12 -12.17 16.61 -2.77
N ARG A 13 -13.37 16.07 -2.47
CA ARG A 13 -13.60 15.17 -1.33
C ARG A 13 -12.91 13.81 -1.55
N VAL A 14 -11.59 13.79 -1.69
CA VAL A 14 -10.83 12.57 -1.40
C VAL A 14 -10.78 12.52 0.13
N ARG A 15 -11.67 11.76 0.75
CA ARG A 15 -11.51 11.42 2.17
C ARG A 15 -10.20 10.64 2.25
N ASP A 16 -9.20 11.23 2.90
CA ASP A 16 -7.90 10.60 3.12
C ASP A 16 -8.14 9.30 3.90
N MET A 17 -7.95 8.16 3.24
CA MET A 17 -7.96 6.85 3.89
C MET A 17 -6.67 6.74 4.71
N ARG A 18 -6.66 7.35 5.89
CA ARG A 18 -5.50 7.35 6.80
C ARG A 18 -5.46 6.02 7.54
N ILE A 19 -4.34 5.32 7.37
CA ILE A 19 -4.07 4.06 8.07
C ILE A 19 -3.10 4.40 9.20
N GLU A 20 -3.51 4.10 10.43
CA GLU A 20 -2.67 4.38 11.58
C GLU A 20 -1.49 3.39 11.63
N PRO A 21 -0.33 3.79 12.19
CA PRO A 21 0.85 2.92 12.27
C PRO A 21 0.58 1.59 12.99
N GLU A 22 -0.30 1.59 14.00
CA GLU A 22 -0.66 0.37 14.73
C GLU A 22 -1.51 -0.59 13.87
N GLU A 23 -2.42 -0.05 13.06
CA GLU A 23 -3.27 -0.80 12.12
C GLU A 23 -2.44 -1.41 10.97
N SER A 24 -1.33 -0.77 10.62
CA SER A 24 -0.42 -1.21 9.54
C SER A 24 0.81 -2.00 10.01
N LYS A 25 0.94 -2.30 11.31
CA LYS A 25 2.11 -2.99 11.89
C LYS A 25 2.46 -4.30 11.20
N ALA A 26 1.45 -5.08 10.82
CA ALA A 26 1.61 -6.34 10.10
C ALA A 26 2.13 -6.15 8.66
N ALA A 27 1.71 -5.08 7.99
CA ALA A 27 2.22 -4.69 6.67
C ALA A 27 3.64 -4.15 6.76
N ILE A 28 3.91 -3.27 7.74
CA ILE A 28 5.25 -2.72 8.02
C ILE A 28 6.28 -3.83 8.25
N THR A 29 5.93 -4.83 9.07
CA THR A 29 6.83 -5.96 9.34
C THR A 29 7.16 -6.76 8.08
N ARG A 30 6.18 -6.94 7.17
CA ARG A 30 6.40 -7.61 5.88
C ARG A 30 7.24 -6.78 4.94
N LEU A 31 6.98 -5.48 4.82
CA LEU A 31 7.77 -4.56 4.00
C LEU A 31 9.22 -4.48 4.48
N LYS A 32 9.48 -4.50 5.80
CA LYS A 32 10.84 -4.59 6.35
C LYS A 32 11.56 -5.87 5.93
N ARG A 33 10.86 -7.01 5.86
CA ARG A 33 11.43 -8.28 5.36
C ARG A 33 11.67 -8.23 3.86
N ALA A 34 10.70 -7.72 3.09
CA ALA A 34 10.83 -7.55 1.64
C ALA A 34 12.01 -6.64 1.28
N ARG A 35 12.26 -5.59 2.07
CA ARG A 35 13.46 -4.76 1.92
C ARG A 35 14.76 -5.57 2.04
N GLY A 36 14.90 -6.40 3.08
CA GLY A 36 16.09 -7.25 3.23
C GLY A 36 16.24 -8.27 2.09
N GLN A 37 15.14 -8.78 1.55
CA GLN A 37 15.17 -9.64 0.37
C GLN A 37 15.62 -8.86 -0.88
N LEU A 38 15.13 -7.63 -1.07
CA LEU A 38 15.53 -6.75 -2.16
C LEU A 38 17.01 -6.37 -2.08
N ASP A 39 17.51 -6.05 -0.88
CA ASP A 39 18.94 -5.82 -0.65
C ASP A 39 19.77 -7.05 -1.07
N GLY A 40 19.26 -8.26 -0.80
CA GLY A 40 19.86 -9.51 -1.27
C GLY A 40 19.87 -9.65 -2.79
N VAL A 41 18.76 -9.29 -3.47
CA VAL A 41 18.67 -9.29 -4.94
C VAL A 41 19.68 -8.31 -5.56
N ILE A 42 19.81 -7.12 -4.98
CA ILE A 42 20.77 -6.10 -5.45
C ILE A 42 22.19 -6.67 -5.37
N ARG A 43 22.57 -7.25 -4.24
CA ARG A 43 23.89 -7.89 -4.08
C ARG A 43 24.11 -9.04 -5.09
N MET A 44 23.09 -9.87 -5.34
CA MET A 44 23.19 -10.92 -6.35
C MET A 44 23.50 -10.38 -7.75
N LEU A 45 22.94 -9.23 -8.10
CA LEU A 45 23.22 -8.55 -9.37
C LEU A 45 24.64 -7.97 -9.39
N GLU A 46 25.09 -7.36 -8.29
CA GLU A 46 26.45 -6.82 -8.15
C GLU A 46 27.52 -7.93 -8.22
N GLU A 47 27.23 -9.13 -7.70
CA GLU A 47 28.10 -10.30 -7.71
C GLU A 47 28.04 -11.11 -9.02
N GLY A 48 27.15 -10.75 -9.95
CA GLY A 48 27.00 -11.45 -11.23
C GLY A 48 26.37 -12.85 -11.12
N VAL A 49 25.41 -13.05 -10.23
CA VAL A 49 24.70 -14.33 -10.06
C VAL A 49 23.79 -14.66 -11.25
N GLU A 50 23.64 -15.95 -11.54
CA GLU A 50 22.76 -16.51 -12.57
C GLU A 50 21.35 -15.89 -12.61
N CYS A 51 20.90 -15.56 -13.82
CA CYS A 51 19.67 -14.82 -14.07
C CYS A 51 18.41 -15.54 -13.51
N GLU A 52 18.35 -16.87 -13.58
CA GLU A 52 17.21 -17.65 -13.07
C GLU A 52 17.07 -17.55 -11.55
N LYS A 53 18.21 -17.54 -10.84
CA LYS A 53 18.23 -17.37 -9.37
C LYS A 53 17.79 -15.97 -8.99
N VAL A 54 18.28 -14.95 -9.70
CA VAL A 54 17.87 -13.56 -9.49
C VAL A 54 16.37 -13.39 -9.75
N ALA A 55 15.86 -13.90 -10.87
CA ALA A 55 14.44 -13.83 -11.22
C ALA A 55 13.54 -14.51 -10.18
N THR A 56 13.99 -15.65 -9.62
CA THR A 56 13.28 -16.34 -8.54
C THR A 56 13.19 -15.46 -7.28
N GLN A 57 14.27 -14.79 -6.89
CA GLN A 57 14.28 -13.90 -5.74
C GLN A 57 13.44 -12.64 -5.97
N ILE A 58 13.46 -12.07 -7.18
CA ILE A 58 12.59 -10.95 -7.55
C ILE A 58 11.11 -11.35 -7.40
N SER A 59 10.71 -12.52 -7.89
CA SER A 59 9.34 -13.03 -7.74
C SER A 59 8.95 -13.21 -6.26
N ALA A 60 9.88 -13.65 -5.42
CA ALA A 60 9.67 -13.76 -3.97
C ALA A 60 9.48 -12.38 -3.31
N VAL A 61 10.28 -11.38 -3.69
CA VAL A 61 10.14 -9.99 -3.22
C VAL A 61 8.79 -9.42 -3.66
N SER A 62 8.43 -9.57 -4.94
CA SER A 62 7.14 -9.10 -5.50
C SER A 62 5.97 -9.69 -4.72
N THR A 63 5.97 -11.01 -4.49
CA THR A 63 4.95 -11.69 -3.70
C THR A 63 4.87 -11.15 -2.26
N ALA A 64 6.01 -10.86 -1.63
CA ALA A 64 6.04 -10.31 -0.28
C ALA A 64 5.45 -8.89 -0.22
N VAL A 65 5.73 -8.07 -1.23
CA VAL A 65 5.18 -6.71 -1.37
C VAL A 65 3.68 -6.76 -1.64
N SER A 66 3.20 -7.57 -2.60
CA SER A 66 1.76 -7.71 -2.87
C SER A 66 0.99 -8.15 -1.64
N ARG A 67 1.52 -9.10 -0.85
CA ARG A 67 0.93 -9.51 0.43
C ARG A 67 0.86 -8.39 1.46
N ALA A 68 1.85 -7.50 1.51
CA ALA A 68 1.78 -6.32 2.36
C ALA A 68 0.73 -5.32 1.85
N GLY A 69 0.66 -5.12 0.53
CA GLY A 69 -0.37 -4.28 -0.12
C GLY A 69 -1.79 -4.76 0.18
N PHE A 70 -2.05 -6.07 0.10
CA PHE A 70 -3.36 -6.63 0.43
C PHE A 70 -3.77 -6.34 1.87
N LEU A 71 -2.83 -6.39 2.82
CA LEU A 71 -3.13 -6.05 4.22
C LEU A 71 -3.52 -4.58 4.36
N VAL A 72 -2.79 -3.67 3.71
CA VAL A 72 -3.06 -2.23 3.72
C VAL A 72 -4.46 -1.93 3.16
N ILE A 73 -4.81 -2.52 2.01
CA ILE A 73 -6.12 -2.35 1.39
C ILE A 73 -7.21 -2.94 2.30
N SER A 74 -7.01 -4.15 2.83
CA SER A 74 -8.01 -4.81 3.67
C SER A 74 -8.33 -4.01 4.95
N GLU A 75 -7.32 -3.37 5.55
CA GLU A 75 -7.53 -2.55 6.74
C GLU A 75 -8.23 -1.23 6.41
N GLY A 76 -7.85 -0.59 5.30
CA GLY A 76 -8.55 0.59 4.80
C GLY A 76 -10.02 0.31 4.48
N MET A 77 -10.32 -0.83 3.85
CA MET A 77 -11.68 -1.26 3.56
C MET A 77 -12.49 -1.48 4.83
N LYS A 78 -11.93 -2.20 5.81
CA LYS A 78 -12.59 -2.43 7.09
C LYS A 78 -12.95 -1.11 7.77
N LYS A 79 -12.03 -0.15 7.77
CA LYS A 79 -12.25 1.19 8.34
C LYS A 79 -13.37 1.95 7.63
N CYS A 80 -13.37 1.98 6.30
CA CYS A 80 -14.44 2.60 5.51
C CYS A 80 -15.81 1.96 5.84
N MET A 81 -15.89 0.63 5.93
CA MET A 81 -17.13 -0.06 6.28
C MET A 81 -17.62 0.28 7.69
N THR A 82 -16.71 0.40 8.66
CA THR A 82 -17.08 0.67 10.06
C THR A 82 -17.40 2.14 10.33
N GLU A 83 -16.72 3.08 9.67
CA GLU A 83 -16.83 4.53 9.94
C GLU A 83 -17.81 5.24 9.00
N GLU A 84 -17.89 4.81 7.74
CA GLU A 84 -18.64 5.51 6.68
C GLU A 84 -19.84 4.71 6.14
N GLY A 85 -20.00 3.45 6.56
CA GLY A 85 -21.08 2.56 6.13
C GLY A 85 -20.82 1.87 4.78
N PRO A 86 -21.68 0.91 4.38
CA PRO A 86 -21.45 0.06 3.20
C PRO A 86 -21.41 0.84 1.87
N ASP A 87 -22.11 1.97 1.79
CA ASP A 87 -22.15 2.82 0.58
C ASP A 87 -20.87 3.64 0.36
N SER A 88 -19.92 3.59 1.30
CA SER A 88 -18.62 4.27 1.18
C SER A 88 -17.63 3.56 0.25
N LEU A 89 -17.92 2.31 -0.11
CA LEU A 89 -17.07 1.48 -0.96
C LEU A 89 -17.50 1.58 -2.43
N ASP A 90 -16.68 2.22 -3.25
CA ASP A 90 -16.83 2.20 -4.72
C ASP A 90 -16.15 0.95 -5.29
N GLU A 91 -16.96 0.04 -5.84
CA GLU A 91 -16.51 -1.22 -6.46
C GLU A 91 -15.40 -1.00 -7.49
N LYS A 92 -15.53 0.02 -8.35
CA LYS A 92 -14.52 0.32 -9.38
C LYS A 92 -13.19 0.76 -8.79
N ARG A 93 -13.26 1.50 -7.67
CA ARG A 93 -12.07 1.93 -6.94
C ARG A 93 -11.38 0.75 -6.27
N LEU A 94 -12.15 -0.17 -5.70
CA LEU A 94 -11.62 -1.40 -5.11
C LEU A 94 -10.96 -2.27 -6.17
N GLU A 95 -11.63 -2.53 -7.28
CA GLU A 95 -11.09 -3.30 -8.41
C GLU A 95 -9.74 -2.72 -8.87
N LYS A 96 -9.65 -1.41 -9.06
CA LYS A 96 -8.40 -0.74 -9.45
C LYS A 96 -7.28 -0.94 -8.42
N LEU A 97 -7.59 -0.90 -7.13
CA LEU A 97 -6.60 -1.13 -6.07
C LEU A 97 -6.12 -2.59 -6.06
N PHE A 98 -7.03 -3.56 -6.21
CA PHE A 98 -6.68 -4.97 -6.28
C PHE A 98 -5.83 -5.31 -7.51
N LEU A 99 -6.19 -4.80 -8.69
CA LEU A 99 -5.44 -5.02 -9.94
C LEU A 99 -4.02 -4.40 -9.89
N SER A 100 -3.80 -3.37 -9.07
CA SER A 100 -2.46 -2.79 -8.90
C SER A 100 -1.47 -3.67 -8.11
N LEU A 101 -1.96 -4.74 -7.47
CA LEU A 101 -1.16 -5.68 -6.69
C LEU A 101 -0.90 -7.02 -7.41
N ALA A 102 -1.50 -7.22 -8.59
CA ALA A 102 -1.44 -8.42 -9.41
C ALA A 102 -0.27 -8.40 -10.40
#